data_AF-A0A1D2I486-F1
#
_entry.id   AF-A0A1D2I486-F1
#
_cell.length_a   1.000
_cell.length_b   1.000
_cell.length_c   1.000
_cell.angle_alpha   90.00
_cell.angle_beta   90.00
_cell.angle_gamma   90.00
#
_symmetry.space_group_name_H-M   'P 1'
#
loop_
_entity.id
_entity.type
_entity.pdbx_description
1 polymer ?
#
loop_
_entity_poly.entity_id
_entity_poly.type
_entity_poly.pdbx_seq_one_letter_code
_entity_poly.pdbx_strand_id
1 'polypeptide(L)'
;MPTPPEDVVEAARLAPEHWISMIDPGWPGEGVPPDWAVIGRWRTGATGEIEEWEDNEAHRPSPESLGWPEATDGVDEALQLAVTGYGPAEDVLRALATAEVAVLTLPDGTPVTAAVEGGRLVVPVLTAAPHLDAVGGFAFEHVTASDLLDRLPHGHALYVNPAGPAGTVLEPGPLAETIASRRRTDAAD
;
A
#
# COMPACT_ATOMS: atom_id res chain seq x y z
N MET A 1 -24.50 13.46 -6.94
CA MET A 1 -24.05 14.04 -5.66
C MET A 1 -24.11 12.95 -4.60
N PRO A 2 -23.00 12.67 -3.91
CA PRO A 2 -22.98 11.80 -2.74
C PRO A 2 -23.82 12.41 -1.61
N THR A 3 -24.41 11.54 -0.78
CA THR A 3 -25.16 11.97 0.41
C THR A 3 -24.19 12.58 1.41
N PRO A 4 -24.36 13.86 1.80
CA PRO A 4 -23.48 14.50 2.77
C PRO A 4 -23.67 13.86 4.17
N PRO A 5 -22.58 13.60 4.90
CA PRO A 5 -22.62 13.27 6.33
C PRO A 5 -23.36 14.33 7.17
N GLU A 6 -23.86 13.94 8.34
CA GLU A 6 -24.67 14.83 9.21
C GLU A 6 -23.91 16.07 9.67
N ASP A 7 -22.64 15.92 10.02
CA ASP A 7 -21.74 17.02 10.40
C ASP A 7 -21.50 18.00 9.25
N VAL A 8 -21.41 17.51 8.00
CA VAL A 8 -21.35 18.36 6.79
C VAL A 8 -22.65 19.14 6.60
N VAL A 9 -23.81 18.51 6.85
CA VAL A 9 -25.12 19.20 6.76
C VAL A 9 -25.24 20.30 7.81
N GLU A 10 -24.79 20.06 9.05
CA GLU A 10 -24.79 21.09 10.09
C GLU A 10 -23.80 22.21 9.79
N ALA A 11 -22.60 21.89 9.26
CA ALA A 11 -21.64 22.90 8.81
C ALA A 11 -22.20 23.75 7.66
N ALA A 12 -22.95 23.17 6.74
CA ALA A 12 -23.56 23.88 5.61
C ALA A 12 -24.52 25.00 6.05
N ARG A 13 -25.30 24.76 7.11
CA ARG A 13 -26.19 25.78 7.70
C ARG A 13 -25.44 26.98 8.28
N LEU A 14 -24.18 26.78 8.69
CA LEU A 14 -23.32 27.81 9.27
C LEU A 14 -22.50 28.55 8.22
N ALA A 15 -22.42 28.03 6.99
CA ALA A 15 -21.61 28.57 5.91
C ALA A 15 -22.42 28.66 4.59
N PRO A 16 -23.40 29.58 4.47
CA PRO A 16 -24.17 29.77 3.24
C PRO A 16 -23.31 30.36 2.12
N GLU A 17 -23.55 29.97 0.87
CA GLU A 17 -22.77 30.40 -0.32
C GLU A 17 -21.27 30.03 -0.26
N HIS A 18 -20.94 28.88 0.35
CA HIS A 18 -19.57 28.37 0.48
C HIS A 18 -19.43 26.98 -0.16
N TRP A 19 -18.17 26.55 -0.30
CA TRP A 19 -17.83 25.18 -0.65
C TRP A 19 -17.32 24.44 0.58
N ILE A 20 -17.84 23.23 0.82
CA ILE A 20 -17.42 22.34 1.89
C ILE A 20 -16.77 21.10 1.27
N SER A 21 -15.47 20.94 1.51
CA SER A 21 -14.68 19.83 0.97
C SER A 21 -14.89 18.53 1.74
N MET A 22 -14.98 17.42 1.02
CA MET A 22 -14.85 16.07 1.56
C MET A 22 -13.39 15.64 1.44
N ILE A 23 -12.79 15.26 2.56
CA ILE A 23 -11.37 14.88 2.64
C ILE A 23 -11.25 13.37 2.61
N ASP A 24 -10.24 12.85 1.91
CA ASP A 24 -9.92 11.44 1.90
C ASP A 24 -9.50 11.00 3.31
N PRO A 25 -10.13 9.96 3.88
CA PRO A 25 -9.85 9.51 5.25
C PRO A 25 -8.41 9.04 5.45
N GLY A 26 -7.74 8.63 4.36
CA GLY A 26 -6.34 8.21 4.41
C GLY A 26 -5.35 9.36 4.55
N TRP A 27 -5.76 10.63 4.45
CA TRP A 27 -4.85 11.76 4.60
C TRP A 27 -4.53 12.03 6.08
N PRO A 28 -3.27 11.83 6.53
CA PRO A 28 -2.92 11.93 7.96
C PRO A 28 -2.58 13.35 8.40
N GLY A 29 -2.72 14.34 7.51
CA GLY A 29 -2.20 15.69 7.72
C GLY A 29 -3.05 16.52 8.67
N GLU A 30 -2.38 17.47 9.34
CA GLU A 30 -3.06 18.56 10.04
C GLU A 30 -3.11 19.81 9.15
N GLY A 31 -4.16 20.62 9.30
CA GLY A 31 -4.30 21.90 8.60
C GLY A 31 -5.08 21.81 7.30
N VAL A 32 -4.68 22.60 6.28
CA VAL A 32 -5.39 22.66 5.00
C VAL A 32 -4.97 21.48 4.13
N PRO A 33 -5.92 20.61 3.71
CA PRO A 33 -5.61 19.48 2.85
C PRO A 33 -5.06 19.94 1.50
N PRO A 34 -4.00 19.28 0.99
CA PRO A 34 -3.59 19.48 -0.38
C PRO A 34 -4.69 18.98 -1.32
N ASP A 35 -4.75 19.54 -2.52
CA ASP A 35 -5.82 19.26 -3.47
C ASP A 35 -5.98 17.76 -3.77
N TRP A 36 -4.87 17.01 -3.87
CA TRP A 36 -4.92 15.56 -4.12
C TRP A 36 -5.61 14.75 -3.02
N ALA A 37 -5.72 15.28 -1.80
CA ALA A 37 -6.37 14.64 -0.66
C ALA A 37 -7.87 15.00 -0.55
N VAL A 38 -8.37 15.87 -1.41
CA VAL A 38 -9.79 16.27 -1.44
C VAL A 38 -10.52 15.38 -2.44
N ILE A 39 -11.53 14.63 -1.98
CA ILE A 39 -12.38 13.78 -2.84
C ILE A 39 -13.24 14.65 -3.77
N GLY A 40 -13.77 15.75 -3.22
CA GLY A 40 -14.63 16.70 -3.92
C GLY A 40 -15.22 17.69 -2.94
N ARG A 41 -16.23 18.46 -3.38
CA ARG A 41 -16.83 19.51 -2.55
C ARG A 41 -18.30 19.70 -2.81
N TRP A 42 -19.05 19.96 -1.74
CA TRP A 42 -20.44 20.39 -1.80
C TRP A 42 -20.53 21.91 -1.85
N ARG A 43 -21.43 22.44 -2.68
CA ARG A 43 -21.80 23.86 -2.66
C ARG A 43 -23.01 24.07 -1.77
N THR A 44 -22.96 25.08 -0.92
CA THR A 44 -24.09 25.52 -0.12
C THR A 44 -24.79 26.71 -0.76
N GLY A 45 -26.12 26.70 -0.70
CA GLY A 45 -26.97 27.79 -1.14
C GLY A 45 -27.05 28.93 -0.13
N ALA A 46 -27.84 29.96 -0.46
CA ALA A 46 -28.04 31.14 0.39
C ALA A 46 -28.69 30.84 1.75
N THR A 47 -29.42 29.72 1.86
CA THR A 47 -30.06 29.25 3.10
C THR A 47 -29.19 28.25 3.87
N GLY A 48 -28.00 27.92 3.37
CA GLY A 48 -27.13 26.88 3.92
C GLY A 48 -27.57 25.44 3.58
N GLU A 49 -28.52 25.28 2.66
CA GLU A 49 -28.83 23.97 2.07
C GLU A 49 -27.74 23.54 1.08
N ILE A 50 -27.49 22.24 0.94
CA ILE A 50 -26.52 21.70 -0.02
C ILE A 50 -27.20 21.56 -1.39
N GLU A 51 -26.64 22.21 -2.41
CA GLU A 51 -27.27 22.33 -3.74
C GLU A 51 -26.53 21.54 -4.83
N GLU A 52 -25.20 21.44 -4.74
CA GLU A 52 -24.35 20.92 -5.81
C GLU A 52 -23.17 20.11 -5.23
N TRP A 53 -22.68 19.17 -6.04
CA TRP A 53 -21.42 18.44 -5.79
C TRP A 53 -20.49 18.61 -6.99
N GLU A 54 -19.23 18.87 -6.70
CA GLU A 54 -18.14 18.92 -7.68
C GLU A 54 -17.08 17.87 -7.31
N ASP A 55 -16.86 16.91 -8.21
CA ASP A 55 -15.78 15.93 -8.09
C ASP A 55 -14.42 16.62 -8.29
N ASN A 56 -13.41 16.18 -7.55
CA ASN A 56 -12.06 16.66 -7.74
C ASN A 56 -11.25 15.71 -8.65
N GLU A 57 -10.94 16.15 -9.87
CA GLU A 57 -10.12 15.37 -10.81
C GLU A 57 -8.67 15.15 -10.33
N ALA A 58 -8.18 15.96 -9.39
CA ALA A 58 -6.86 15.81 -8.80
C ALA A 58 -6.81 14.76 -7.66
N HIS A 59 -7.97 14.26 -7.22
CA HIS A 59 -8.07 13.30 -6.10
C HIS A 59 -7.22 12.05 -6.36
N ARG A 60 -6.42 11.69 -5.35
CA ARG A 60 -5.70 10.42 -5.29
C ARG A 60 -6.32 9.57 -4.20
N PRO A 61 -7.06 8.51 -4.53
CA PRO A 61 -7.76 7.71 -3.54
C PRO A 61 -6.78 6.93 -2.66
N SER A 62 -6.98 7.00 -1.35
CA SER A 62 -6.30 6.12 -0.39
C SER A 62 -6.73 4.64 -0.54
N PRO A 63 -6.03 3.71 0.11
CA PRO A 63 -6.46 2.30 0.13
C PRO A 63 -7.90 2.12 0.61
N GLU A 64 -8.32 2.86 1.65
CA GLU A 64 -9.68 2.84 2.17
C GLU A 64 -10.70 3.36 1.14
N SER A 65 -10.39 4.49 0.49
CA SER A 65 -11.23 5.05 -0.57
C SER A 65 -11.36 4.13 -1.80
N LEU A 66 -10.33 3.31 -2.06
CA LEU A 66 -10.38 2.26 -3.09
C LEU A 66 -11.15 1.00 -2.65
N GLY A 67 -11.59 0.94 -1.38
CA GLY A 67 -12.26 -0.23 -0.81
C GLY A 67 -11.33 -1.43 -0.66
N TRP A 68 -10.02 -1.19 -0.50
CA TRP A 68 -9.07 -2.27 -0.26
C TRP A 68 -9.26 -2.86 1.14
N PRO A 69 -8.95 -4.15 1.33
CA PRO A 69 -8.94 -4.75 2.66
C PRO A 69 -7.93 -4.05 3.58
N GLU A 70 -8.21 -4.07 4.87
CA GLU A 70 -7.23 -3.67 5.89
C GLU A 70 -5.91 -4.45 5.69
N ALA A 71 -4.79 -3.75 5.85
CA ALA A 71 -3.48 -4.33 5.67
C ALA A 71 -3.26 -5.50 6.62
N THR A 72 -2.74 -6.60 6.08
CA THR A 72 -2.58 -7.86 6.84
C THR A 72 -1.35 -7.86 7.75
N ASP A 73 -0.34 -7.06 7.41
CA ASP A 73 0.89 -6.84 8.17
C ASP A 73 1.52 -5.49 7.78
N GLY A 74 2.65 -5.13 8.41
CA GLY A 74 3.33 -3.86 8.14
C GLY A 74 4.00 -3.76 6.75
N VAL A 75 4.26 -4.89 6.07
CA VAL A 75 4.73 -4.88 4.68
C VAL A 75 3.57 -4.59 3.73
N ASP A 76 2.42 -5.24 3.94
CA ASP A 76 1.19 -4.99 3.19
C ASP A 76 0.71 -3.55 3.38
N GLU A 77 0.76 -3.01 4.60
CA GLU A 77 0.46 -1.60 4.88
C GLU A 77 1.36 -0.66 4.07
N ALA A 78 2.68 -0.88 4.15
CA ALA A 78 3.64 -0.07 3.40
C ALA A 78 3.42 -0.17 1.88
N LEU A 79 3.09 -1.36 1.36
CA LEU A 79 2.77 -1.57 -0.05
C LEU A 79 1.51 -0.79 -0.46
N GLN A 80 0.44 -0.90 0.32
CA GLN A 80 -0.82 -0.21 0.04
C GLN A 80 -0.62 1.31 0.01
N LEU A 81 0.10 1.86 1.00
CA LEU A 81 0.41 3.29 1.07
C LEU A 81 1.34 3.73 -0.08
N ALA A 82 2.36 2.94 -0.43
CA ALA A 82 3.28 3.30 -1.50
C ALA A 82 2.60 3.33 -2.88
N VAL A 83 1.78 2.33 -3.20
CA VAL A 83 1.08 2.24 -4.50
C VAL A 83 0.04 3.35 -4.67
N THR A 84 -0.62 3.74 -3.58
CA THR A 84 -1.60 4.85 -3.58
C THR A 84 -0.95 6.23 -3.46
N GLY A 85 0.36 6.30 -3.18
CA GLY A 85 1.10 7.55 -3.02
C GLY A 85 0.95 8.21 -1.66
N TYR A 86 0.41 7.50 -0.67
CA TYR A 86 0.26 7.95 0.72
C TYR A 86 1.49 7.65 1.59
N GLY A 87 2.43 6.83 1.10
CA GLY A 87 3.68 6.52 1.78
C GLY A 87 4.87 6.44 0.81
N PRO A 88 6.10 6.61 1.30
CA PRO A 88 7.30 6.45 0.48
C PRO A 88 7.58 4.98 0.18
N ALA A 89 8.06 4.68 -1.02
CA ALA A 89 8.40 3.30 -1.42
C ALA A 89 9.49 2.67 -0.55
N GLU A 90 10.35 3.50 0.06
CA GLU A 90 11.40 3.05 0.98
C GLU A 90 10.85 2.44 2.27
N ASP A 91 9.61 2.75 2.67
CA ASP A 91 8.97 2.08 3.82
C ASP A 91 8.71 0.60 3.53
N VAL A 92 8.38 0.25 2.28
CA VAL A 92 8.23 -1.15 1.86
C VAL A 92 9.54 -1.91 2.06
N LEU A 93 10.66 -1.32 1.62
CA LEU A 93 11.98 -1.93 1.77
C LEU A 93 12.37 -2.07 3.25
N ARG A 94 12.06 -1.06 4.08
CA ARG A 94 12.32 -1.10 5.52
C ARG A 94 11.52 -2.19 6.24
N ALA A 95 10.22 -2.27 5.96
CA ALA A 95 9.33 -3.27 6.54
C ALA A 95 9.79 -4.69 6.12
N LEU A 96 10.03 -4.89 4.82
CA LEU A 96 10.46 -6.18 4.29
C LEU A 96 11.84 -6.60 4.82
N ALA A 97 12.77 -5.68 5.02
CA ALA A 97 14.10 -5.97 5.57
C ALA A 97 14.06 -6.58 6.98
N THR A 98 12.96 -6.40 7.72
CA THR A 98 12.75 -6.95 9.06
C THR A 98 11.76 -8.11 9.10
N ALA A 99 11.09 -8.41 7.98
CA ALA A 99 10.06 -9.41 7.92
C ALA A 99 10.64 -10.83 7.79
N GLU A 100 9.97 -11.78 8.44
CA GLU A 100 10.00 -13.19 8.04
C GLU A 100 8.93 -13.37 6.96
N VAL A 101 9.31 -13.96 5.82
CA VAL A 101 8.43 -14.12 4.66
C VAL A 101 8.31 -15.58 4.28
N ALA A 102 7.15 -15.94 3.73
CA ALA A 102 6.92 -17.24 3.17
C ALA A 102 7.25 -17.27 1.67
N VAL A 103 7.96 -18.30 1.25
CA VAL A 103 8.34 -18.53 -0.14
C VAL A 103 7.96 -19.94 -0.54
N LEU A 104 7.28 -20.06 -1.68
CA LEU A 104 6.90 -21.37 -2.21
C LEU A 104 8.13 -22.14 -2.66
N THR A 105 8.15 -23.45 -2.43
CA THR A 105 9.32 -24.30 -2.70
C THR A 105 9.03 -25.36 -3.73
N LEU A 106 9.98 -25.59 -4.64
CA LEU A 106 10.05 -26.78 -5.48
C LEU A 106 10.43 -28.02 -4.64
N PRO A 107 10.23 -29.26 -5.17
CA PRO A 107 10.56 -30.49 -4.43
C PRO A 107 12.03 -30.62 -4.00
N ASP A 108 12.95 -29.88 -4.62
CA ASP A 108 14.37 -29.83 -4.26
C ASP A 108 14.70 -28.75 -3.21
N GLY A 109 13.69 -28.03 -2.71
CA GLY A 109 13.84 -26.94 -1.74
C GLY A 109 14.25 -25.60 -2.34
N THR A 110 14.37 -25.49 -3.66
CA THR A 110 14.62 -24.18 -4.30
C THR A 110 13.34 -23.35 -4.40
N PRO A 111 13.44 -22.01 -4.39
CA PRO A 111 12.26 -21.14 -4.55
C PRO A 111 11.55 -21.39 -5.88
N VAL A 112 10.21 -21.36 -5.85
CA VAL A 112 9.41 -21.29 -7.08
C VAL A 112 9.67 -19.96 -7.77
N THR A 113 9.98 -20.02 -9.07
CA THR A 113 10.15 -18.86 -9.94
C THR A 113 8.97 -18.74 -10.90
N ALA A 114 8.59 -17.52 -11.25
CA ALA A 114 7.57 -17.23 -12.25
C ALA A 114 8.01 -16.06 -13.15
N ALA A 115 7.22 -15.79 -14.19
CA ALA A 115 7.34 -14.58 -14.97
C ALA A 115 6.05 -13.75 -14.81
N VAL A 116 6.18 -12.45 -14.60
CA VAL A 116 5.03 -11.53 -14.66
C VAL A 116 4.69 -11.20 -16.12
N GLU A 117 3.52 -10.61 -16.35
CA GLU A 117 3.16 -10.02 -17.64
C GLU A 117 4.22 -8.98 -18.04
N GLY A 118 4.88 -9.19 -19.19
CA GLY A 118 6.08 -8.43 -19.59
C GLY A 118 7.40 -9.21 -19.48
N GLY A 119 7.37 -10.43 -18.93
CA GLY A 119 8.50 -11.38 -18.99
C GLY A 119 9.56 -11.21 -17.91
N ARG A 120 9.36 -10.30 -16.94
CA ARG A 120 10.29 -10.17 -15.81
C ARG A 120 10.17 -11.41 -14.92
N LEU A 121 11.32 -12.05 -14.67
CA LEU A 121 11.43 -13.20 -13.79
C LEU A 121 11.37 -12.77 -12.32
N VAL A 122 10.56 -13.47 -11.54
CA VAL A 122 10.28 -13.16 -10.14
C VAL A 122 10.24 -14.41 -9.27
N VAL A 123 10.50 -14.24 -7.99
CA VAL A 123 10.13 -15.18 -6.93
C VAL A 123 8.94 -14.59 -6.16
N PRO A 124 7.78 -15.27 -6.09
CA PRO A 124 6.67 -14.85 -5.23
C PRO A 124 7.07 -14.86 -3.74
N VAL A 125 6.77 -13.76 -3.05
CA VAL A 125 7.07 -13.57 -1.62
C VAL A 125 5.78 -13.20 -0.90
N LEU A 126 5.41 -13.96 0.12
CA LEU A 126 4.15 -13.79 0.82
C LEU A 126 4.43 -13.43 2.28
N THR A 127 3.79 -12.38 2.78
CA THR A 127 4.17 -11.78 4.08
C THR A 127 3.24 -12.17 5.23
N ALA A 128 2.02 -12.62 4.92
CA ALA A 128 1.03 -13.06 5.90
C ALA A 128 0.19 -14.26 5.44
N ALA A 129 -0.47 -14.92 6.39
CA ALA A 129 -1.32 -16.08 6.14
C ALA A 129 -2.42 -15.86 5.08
N PRO A 130 -3.13 -14.71 5.04
CA PRO A 130 -4.12 -14.46 3.98
C PRO A 130 -3.53 -14.49 2.56
N HIS A 131 -2.27 -14.07 2.40
CA HIS A 131 -1.58 -14.15 1.11
C HIS A 131 -1.22 -15.60 0.75
N LEU A 132 -0.81 -16.43 1.73
CA LEU A 132 -0.60 -17.87 1.55
C LEU A 132 -1.88 -18.60 1.17
N ASP A 133 -2.98 -18.31 1.85
CA ASP A 133 -4.27 -18.93 1.57
C ASP A 133 -4.73 -18.62 0.13
N ALA A 134 -4.42 -17.42 -0.38
CA ALA A 134 -4.75 -17.00 -1.73
C ALA A 134 -4.00 -17.78 -2.83
N VAL A 135 -2.82 -18.33 -2.55
CA VAL A 135 -2.06 -19.15 -3.52
C VAL A 135 -2.35 -20.66 -3.41
N GLY A 136 -3.04 -21.08 -2.35
CA GLY A 136 -3.47 -22.47 -2.13
C GLY A 136 -2.44 -23.36 -1.43
N GLY A 137 -2.68 -24.68 -1.41
CA GLY A 137 -1.92 -25.65 -0.60
C GLY A 137 -0.55 -26.06 -1.13
N PHE A 138 0.21 -25.13 -1.72
CA PHE A 138 1.58 -25.40 -2.16
C PHE A 138 2.54 -25.52 -0.97
N ALA A 139 3.61 -26.29 -1.14
CA ALA A 139 4.69 -26.33 -0.15
C ALA A 139 5.39 -24.98 -0.08
N PHE A 140 5.70 -24.54 1.14
CA PHE A 140 6.40 -23.29 1.40
C PHE A 140 7.30 -23.44 2.62
N GLU A 141 8.20 -22.48 2.79
CA GLU A 141 8.99 -22.30 3.99
C GLU A 141 9.00 -20.83 4.40
N HIS A 142 9.28 -20.57 5.67
CA HIS A 142 9.51 -19.22 6.16
C HIS A 142 11.02 -18.93 6.20
N VAL A 143 11.40 -17.76 5.71
CA VAL A 143 12.79 -17.30 5.63
C VAL A 143 12.90 -15.82 5.96
N THR A 144 14.06 -15.38 6.42
CA THR A 144 14.33 -13.94 6.51
C THR A 144 14.52 -13.37 5.10
N ALA A 145 14.28 -12.06 4.93
CA ALA A 145 14.58 -11.38 3.67
C ALA A 145 16.07 -11.52 3.26
N SER A 146 16.99 -11.59 4.22
CA SER A 146 18.41 -11.82 3.92
C SER A 146 18.66 -13.21 3.35
N ASP A 147 18.11 -14.25 3.99
CA ASP A 147 18.31 -15.63 3.54
C ASP A 147 17.66 -15.87 2.17
N LEU A 148 16.54 -15.21 1.90
CA LEU A 148 15.91 -15.23 0.59
C LEU A 148 16.80 -14.60 -0.49
N LEU A 149 17.41 -13.45 -0.21
CA LEU A 149 18.29 -12.79 -1.17
C LEU A 149 19.52 -13.65 -1.52
N ASP A 150 20.06 -14.39 -0.56
CA ASP A 150 21.19 -15.31 -0.78
C ASP A 150 20.81 -16.50 -1.67
N ARG A 151 19.52 -16.84 -1.72
CA ARG A 151 18.95 -17.95 -2.51
C ARG A 151 18.31 -17.52 -3.82
N LEU A 152 18.20 -16.21 -4.05
CA LEU A 152 17.48 -15.66 -5.19
C LEU A 152 18.23 -15.99 -6.50
N PRO A 153 17.59 -16.64 -7.48
CA PRO A 153 18.26 -16.93 -8.73
C PRO A 153 18.65 -15.63 -9.46
N HIS A 154 19.81 -15.63 -10.11
CA HIS A 154 20.31 -14.45 -10.81
C HIS A 154 19.28 -13.87 -11.79
N GLY A 155 19.14 -12.54 -11.78
CA GLY A 155 18.20 -11.81 -12.64
C GLY A 155 16.74 -11.83 -12.17
N HIS A 156 16.40 -12.49 -11.06
CA HIS A 156 15.05 -12.50 -10.53
C HIS A 156 14.80 -11.28 -9.62
N ALA A 157 13.58 -10.76 -9.67
CA ALA A 157 13.04 -9.83 -8.68
C ALA A 157 12.20 -10.58 -7.62
N LEU A 158 11.76 -9.87 -6.59
CA LEU A 158 10.75 -10.37 -5.66
C LEU A 158 9.38 -9.88 -6.13
N TYR A 159 8.36 -10.73 -6.14
CA TYR A 159 6.97 -10.29 -6.32
C TYR A 159 6.24 -10.46 -4.99
N VAL A 160 6.11 -9.36 -4.26
CA VAL A 160 5.56 -9.35 -2.90
C VAL A 160 4.03 -9.28 -2.96
N ASN A 161 3.38 -10.17 -2.22
CA ASN A 161 1.93 -10.34 -2.12
C ASN A 161 1.18 -10.27 -3.47
N PRO A 162 1.50 -11.17 -4.44
CA PRO A 162 1.00 -11.06 -5.83
C PRO A 162 -0.53 -11.08 -5.99
N ALA A 163 -1.25 -11.70 -5.05
CA ALA A 163 -2.70 -11.79 -5.06
C ALA A 163 -3.39 -10.61 -4.35
N GLY A 164 -2.62 -9.77 -3.66
CA GLY A 164 -3.12 -8.58 -2.96
C GLY A 164 -3.33 -7.40 -3.92
N PRO A 165 -4.14 -6.41 -3.52
CA PRO A 165 -4.43 -5.25 -4.37
C PRO A 165 -3.21 -4.35 -4.62
N ALA A 166 -2.20 -4.41 -3.73
CA ALA A 166 -0.95 -3.66 -3.83
C ALA A 166 0.26 -4.54 -4.20
N GLY A 167 0.03 -5.73 -4.77
CA GLY A 167 1.09 -6.65 -5.16
C GLY A 167 2.15 -5.95 -6.01
N THR A 168 3.42 -6.02 -5.61
CA THR A 168 4.50 -5.21 -6.20
C THR A 168 5.74 -6.04 -6.51
N VAL A 169 6.32 -5.79 -7.69
CA VAL A 169 7.62 -6.33 -8.08
C VAL A 169 8.74 -5.43 -7.56
N LEU A 170 9.63 -5.97 -6.75
CA LEU A 170 10.76 -5.27 -6.13
C LEU A 170 12.09 -5.81 -6.61
N GLU A 171 13.01 -4.90 -6.92
CA GLU A 171 14.40 -5.24 -7.20
C GLU A 171 15.14 -5.68 -5.93
N PRO A 172 15.99 -6.72 -5.99
CA PRO A 172 16.70 -7.21 -4.81
C PRO A 172 17.79 -6.24 -4.31
N GLY A 173 18.35 -5.41 -5.20
CA GLY A 173 19.45 -4.48 -4.87
C GLY A 173 19.10 -3.50 -3.75
N PRO A 174 18.04 -2.67 -3.90
CA PRO A 174 17.61 -1.73 -2.86
C PRO A 174 17.28 -2.40 -1.52
N LEU A 175 16.71 -3.61 -1.54
CA LEU A 175 16.44 -4.37 -0.32
C LEU A 175 17.73 -4.82 0.36
N ALA A 176 18.71 -5.33 -0.41
CA ALA A 176 20.02 -5.72 0.11
C ALA A 176 20.76 -4.52 0.75
N GLU A 177 20.71 -3.35 0.11
CA GLU A 177 21.28 -2.11 0.64
C GLU A 177 20.61 -1.68 1.96
N THR A 178 19.29 -1.82 2.04
CA THR A 178 18.51 -1.52 3.25
C THR A 178 18.91 -2.45 4.40
N ILE A 179 18.97 -3.77 4.16
CA ILE A 179 19.42 -4.76 5.15
C ILE A 179 20.85 -4.48 5.63
N ALA A 180 21.77 -4.20 4.70
CA ALA A 180 23.17 -3.91 5.03
C ALA A 180 23.32 -2.62 5.85
N SER A 181 22.51 -1.59 5.56
CA SER A 181 22.52 -0.34 6.32
C SER A 181 22.04 -0.53 7.74
N ARG A 182 20.99 -1.31 7.95
CA ARG A 182 20.49 -1.65 9.29
C ARG A 182 21.53 -2.39 10.14
N ARG A 183 22.16 -3.43 9.58
CA ARG A 183 23.21 -4.19 10.28
C ARG A 183 24.38 -3.33 10.75
N ARG A 184 24.71 -2.25 10.01
CA ARG A 184 25.75 -1.29 10.42
C ARG A 184 25.30 -0.41 11.58
N THR A 185 24.05 0.01 11.61
CA THR A 185 23.46 0.77 12.72
C THR A 185 23.42 -0.08 13.99
N ASP A 186 22.91 -1.31 13.89
CA ASP A 186 22.79 -2.23 15.04
C ASP A 186 24.17 -2.61 15.63
N ALA A 187 25.24 -2.58 14.83
CA ALA A 187 26.60 -2.84 15.29
C ALA A 187 27.29 -1.61 15.91
N ALA A 188 26.69 -0.42 15.81
CA ALA A 188 27.20 0.83 16.35
C ALA A 188 26.56 1.21 17.70
N ASP A 189 25.47 0.56 18.08
CA ASP A 189 24.76 0.68 19.36
C ASP A 189 25.24 -0.35 20.40
#